data_AF-A0A530AEJ6-F1
#
_entry.id   AF-A0A530AEJ6-F1
#
_cell.length_a   1.000
_cell.length_b   1.000
_cell.length_c   1.000
_cell.angle_alpha   90.00
_cell.angle_beta   90.00
_cell.angle_gamma   90.00
#
_symmetry.space_group_name_H-M   'P 1'
#
loop_
_entity.id
_entity.type
_entity.pdbx_description
1 polymer ?
#
loop_
_entity_poly.entity_id
_entity_poly.type
_entity_poly.pdbx_seq_one_letter_code
_entity_poly.pdbx_strand_id
1 'polypeptide(L)'
;VPAVVAELMKAGLLPHPDAITANGKSMGDNCRDAVNENHEVIRSADQPLKANAGFINLKGNLFDSAIMKTSGISPEFRERYLSNLNDP
;
A
#
# COMPACT_ATOMS: atom_id res chain seq x y z
N VAL A 1 -9.19 2.67 10.05
CA VAL A 1 -8.07 1.70 9.96
C VAL A 1 -8.54 0.26 9.85
N PRO A 2 -9.42 -0.27 10.74
CA PRO A 2 -9.88 -1.67 10.64
C PRO A 2 -10.46 -2.05 9.27
N ALA A 3 -11.24 -1.15 8.65
CA ALA A 3 -11.74 -1.35 7.29
C ALA A 3 -10.64 -1.52 6.23
N VAL A 4 -9.53 -0.76 6.32
CA VAL A 4 -8.38 -0.93 5.40
C VAL A 4 -7.72 -2.28 5.60
N VAL A 5 -7.55 -2.71 6.86
CA VAL A 5 -7.00 -4.03 7.19
C VAL A 5 -7.92 -5.14 6.68
N ALA A 6 -9.24 -4.99 6.81
CA ALA A 6 -10.21 -5.92 6.26
C ALA A 6 -10.10 -6.04 4.73
N GLU A 7 -9.96 -4.92 4.00
CA GLU A 7 -9.73 -4.94 2.55
C GLU A 7 -8.41 -5.64 2.17
N LEU A 8 -7.33 -5.40 2.93
CA LEU A 8 -6.06 -6.11 2.72
C LEU A 8 -6.19 -7.61 3.00
N MET A 9 -6.96 -8.02 4.02
CA MET A 9 -7.21 -9.44 4.31
C MET A 9 -8.04 -10.11 3.22
N LYS A 10 -9.12 -9.47 2.74
CA LYS A 10 -9.95 -9.98 1.64
C LYS A 10 -9.12 -10.25 0.37
N ALA A 11 -8.12 -9.41 0.12
CA ALA A 11 -7.22 -9.53 -1.03
C ALA A 11 -5.99 -10.42 -0.78
N GLY A 12 -5.83 -10.99 0.42
CA GLY A 12 -4.63 -11.75 0.78
C GLY A 12 -3.33 -10.93 0.84
N LEU A 13 -3.45 -9.60 0.98
CA LEU A 13 -2.33 -8.65 0.99
C LEU A 13 -1.82 -8.34 2.41
N LEU A 14 -2.51 -8.80 3.46
CA LEU A 14 -2.02 -8.71 4.83
C LEU A 14 -1.08 -9.91 5.11
N PRO A 15 0.24 -9.71 5.26
CA PRO A 15 1.20 -10.82 5.33
C PRO A 15 1.12 -11.64 6.62
N HIS A 16 0.65 -11.04 7.71
CA HIS A 16 0.65 -11.64 9.05
C HIS A 16 -0.69 -11.40 9.77
N PRO A 17 -1.80 -12.02 9.31
CA PRO A 17 -3.10 -11.87 9.96
C PRO A 17 -3.09 -12.39 11.41
N ASP A 18 -2.30 -13.43 11.70
CA ASP A 18 -2.25 -14.08 13.01
C ASP A 18 -1.35 -13.37 14.04
N ALA A 19 -0.75 -12.24 13.68
CA ALA A 19 0.11 -11.48 14.58
C ALA A 19 -0.67 -10.96 15.80
N ILE A 20 -0.22 -11.34 17.01
CA ILE A 20 -0.84 -10.93 18.27
C ILE A 20 -0.65 -9.42 18.48
N THR A 21 -1.73 -8.76 18.91
CA THR A 21 -1.76 -7.33 19.20
C THR A 21 -1.85 -7.07 20.72
N ALA A 22 -1.77 -5.80 21.14
CA ALA A 22 -1.73 -5.43 22.55
C ALA A 22 -2.96 -5.85 23.37
N ASN A 23 -4.10 -6.17 22.73
CA ASN A 23 -5.31 -6.65 23.40
C ASN A 23 -5.38 -8.18 23.53
N GLY A 24 -4.31 -8.90 23.15
CA GLY A 24 -4.22 -10.36 23.20
C GLY A 24 -4.89 -11.09 22.04
N LYS A 25 -5.58 -10.40 21.12
CA LYS A 25 -6.17 -10.97 19.90
C LYS A 25 -5.24 -10.77 18.71
N SER A 26 -5.37 -11.61 17.68
CA SER A 26 -4.66 -11.42 16.41
C SER A 26 -5.16 -10.18 15.66
N MET A 27 -4.34 -9.64 14.76
CA MET A 27 -4.76 -8.54 13.86
C MET A 27 -5.99 -8.95 13.04
N GLY A 28 -6.03 -10.21 12.59
CA GLY A 28 -7.15 -10.78 11.87
C GLY A 28 -8.43 -10.80 12.70
N ASP A 29 -8.38 -11.28 13.93
CA ASP A 29 -9.55 -11.30 14.83
C ASP A 29 -10.07 -9.90 15.14
N ASN A 30 -9.16 -8.93 15.27
CA ASN A 30 -9.55 -7.55 15.54
C ASN A 30 -10.24 -6.86 14.36
N CYS A 31 -9.96 -7.26 13.12
CA CYS A 31 -10.40 -6.54 11.93
C CYS A 31 -11.32 -7.35 11.00
N ARG A 32 -11.55 -8.64 11.26
CA ARG A 32 -12.35 -9.54 10.40
C ARG A 32 -13.75 -8.99 10.10
N ASP A 33 -14.43 -8.51 11.13
CA ASP A 33 -15.82 -8.07 11.03
C ASP A 33 -15.95 -6.57 10.70
N ALA A 34 -14.83 -5.88 10.42
CA ALA A 34 -14.86 -4.46 10.11
C ALA A 34 -15.52 -4.21 8.74
N VAL A 35 -16.54 -3.36 8.74
CA VAL A 35 -17.27 -2.95 7.54
C VAL A 35 -16.66 -1.67 6.98
N ASN A 36 -16.55 -1.60 5.65
CA ASN A 36 -16.24 -0.38 4.94
C ASN A 36 -17.54 0.41 4.69
N GLU A 37 -17.71 1.54 5.35
CA GLU A 37 -18.93 2.35 5.27
C GLU A 37 -18.94 3.32 4.08
N ASN A 38 -17.77 3.57 3.46
CA ASN A 38 -17.67 4.54 2.37
C ASN A 38 -16.55 4.16 1.37
N HIS A 39 -16.97 3.54 0.26
CA HIS A 39 -16.07 3.09 -0.81
C HIS A 39 -15.47 4.22 -1.66
N GLU A 40 -15.96 5.46 -1.53
CA GLU A 40 -15.31 6.63 -2.14
C GLU A 40 -14.11 7.12 -1.30
N VAL A 41 -14.07 6.78 -0.01
CA VAL A 41 -12.97 7.12 0.91
C VAL A 41 -11.97 5.97 1.04
N ILE A 42 -12.47 4.74 1.21
CA ILE A 42 -11.66 3.53 1.29
C ILE A 42 -11.96 2.67 0.07
N ARG A 43 -11.11 2.76 -0.95
CA ARG A 43 -11.21 1.89 -2.12
C ARG A 43 -10.89 0.44 -1.77
N SER A 44 -11.56 -0.50 -2.43
CA SER A 44 -11.22 -1.91 -2.35
C SER A 44 -9.88 -2.21 -3.03
N ALA A 45 -9.28 -3.35 -2.70
CA ALA A 45 -7.97 -3.72 -3.24
C ALA A 45 -7.99 -4.01 -4.75
N ASP A 46 -9.14 -4.38 -5.32
CA ASP A 46 -9.35 -4.60 -6.75
C ASP A 46 -9.64 -3.30 -7.53
N GLN A 47 -10.07 -2.24 -6.84
CA GLN A 47 -10.30 -0.91 -7.41
C GLN A 47 -9.50 0.20 -6.70
N PRO A 48 -8.17 0.04 -6.54
CA PRO A 48 -7.36 0.98 -5.78
C PRO A 48 -7.22 2.33 -6.51
N LEU A 49 -6.94 3.40 -5.76
CA LEU A 49 -6.56 4.69 -6.36
C LEU A 49 -5.32 4.58 -7.25
N LYS A 50 -4.38 3.72 -6.86
CA LYS A 50 -3.15 3.41 -7.60
C LYS A 50 -2.69 2.01 -7.23
N ALA A 51 -2.40 1.17 -8.23
CA ALA A 51 -2.03 -0.24 -8.02
C ALA A 51 -0.77 -0.40 -7.13
N ASN A 52 0.26 0.40 -7.38
CA ASN A 52 1.50 0.40 -6.61
C ASN A 52 1.72 1.78 -5.98
N ALA A 53 1.16 1.97 -4.78
CA ALA A 53 1.18 3.24 -4.03
C ALA A 53 2.23 3.30 -2.91
N GLY A 54 3.02 2.22 -2.75
CA GLY A 54 4.04 2.08 -1.71
C GLY A 54 5.29 2.92 -1.96
N PHE A 55 6.38 2.51 -1.32
CA PHE A 55 7.68 3.14 -1.46
C PHE A 55 8.54 2.41 -2.50
N ILE A 56 9.29 3.17 -3.28
CA ILE A 56 10.41 2.62 -4.05
C ILE A 56 11.68 2.93 -3.26
N ASN A 57 12.51 1.90 -3.04
CA ASN A 57 13.85 2.07 -2.48
C ASN A 57 14.85 2.22 -3.63
N LEU A 58 15.60 3.32 -3.63
CA LEU A 58 16.62 3.68 -4.60
C LEU A 58 18.00 3.54 -3.95
N LYS A 59 18.97 3.02 -4.69
CA LYS A 59 20.37 2.89 -4.27
C LYS A 59 21.28 3.29 -5.42
N GLY A 60 22.46 3.83 -5.11
CA GLY A 60 23.45 4.21 -6.11
C GLY A 60 24.67 4.90 -5.51
N ASN A 61 25.48 5.53 -6.36
CA ASN A 61 26.67 6.27 -5.94
C ASN A 61 26.38 7.53 -5.10
N LEU A 62 25.15 8.05 -5.13
CA LEU A 62 24.71 9.21 -4.37
C LEU A 62 24.18 8.85 -2.98
N PHE A 63 23.53 7.68 -2.83
CA PHE A 63 22.91 7.25 -1.59
C PHE A 63 22.97 5.72 -1.45
N ASP A 64 23.29 5.24 -0.25
CA ASP A 64 23.18 3.82 0.10
C ASP A 64 21.70 3.36 0.17
N SER A 65 20.79 4.29 0.47
CA SER A 65 19.34 4.10 0.44
C SER A 65 18.62 5.44 0.36
N ALA A 66 17.67 5.55 -0.55
CA ALA A 66 16.73 6.67 -0.66
C ALA A 66 15.31 6.15 -0.90
N ILE A 67 14.31 6.83 -0.35
CA ILE A 67 12.90 6.40 -0.44
C ILE A 67 12.09 7.40 -1.28
N MET A 68 11.43 6.90 -2.32
CA MET A 68 10.48 7.68 -3.12
C MET A 68 9.04 7.28 -2.82
N LYS A 69 8.19 8.26 -2.51
CA LYS A 69 6.76 8.07 -2.26
C LYS A 69 5.97 8.05 -3.58
N THR A 70 5.53 6.87 -4.00
CA THR A 70 4.86 6.73 -5.31
C THR A 70 3.40 7.15 -5.32
N SER A 71 2.73 7.15 -4.17
CA SER A 71 1.31 7.50 -4.06
C SER A 71 0.97 8.91 -4.54
N GLY A 72 1.88 9.87 -4.41
CA GLY A 72 1.69 11.25 -4.84
C GLY A 72 2.16 11.56 -6.26
N ILE A 73 2.70 10.58 -6.99
CA ILE A 73 3.25 10.81 -8.34
C ILE A 73 2.11 10.84 -9.36
N SER A 74 1.95 11.97 -10.04
CA SER A 74 0.99 12.16 -11.13
C SER A 74 1.33 11.31 -12.36
N PRO A 75 0.35 10.96 -13.21
CA PRO A 75 0.60 10.24 -14.46
C PRO A 75 1.61 10.96 -15.36
N GLU A 76 1.47 12.28 -15.55
CA GLU A 76 2.38 13.10 -16.37
C GLU A 76 3.83 13.03 -15.86
N PHE A 77 4.04 13.17 -14.54
CA PHE A 77 5.38 13.07 -13.97
C PHE A 77 5.99 11.69 -14.20
N ARG A 78 5.18 10.63 -14.02
CA ARG A 78 5.64 9.26 -14.26
C ARG A 78 6.01 9.05 -15.73
N GLU A 79 5.18 9.52 -16.65
CA GLU A 79 5.44 9.42 -18.09
C GLU A 79 6.73 10.14 -18.49
N ARG A 80 6.89 11.38 -18.01
CA ARG A 80 8.02 12.23 -18.36
C ARG A 80 9.36 11.78 -17.78
N TYR A 81 9.36 11.26 -16.54
CA TYR A 81 10.61 11.05 -15.78
C TYR A 81 10.86 9.62 -15.31
N LEU A 82 9.87 8.72 -15.39
CA LEU A 82 9.96 7.39 -14.77
C LEU A 82 9.47 6.25 -15.68
N SER A 83 9.28 6.51 -16.98
CA SER A 83 8.75 5.53 -17.94
C SER A 83 9.75 5.10 -19.02
N ASN A 84 10.89 5.78 -19.14
CA ASN A 84 11.95 5.39 -20.05
C ASN A 84 12.91 4.41 -19.35
N LEU A 85 12.95 3.16 -19.82
CA LEU A 85 13.85 2.13 -19.30
C LEU A 85 15.33 2.33 -19.69
N ASN A 86 15.58 3.21 -20.67
CA ASN A 86 16.92 3.56 -21.15
C ASN A 86 17.41 4.92 -20.61
N ASP A 87 16.66 5.55 -19.71
CA ASP A 87 17.16 6.70 -18.96
C ASP A 87 18.29 6.18 -18.04
N PRO A 88 19.51 6.76 -18.08
CA PRO A 88 20.68 6.25 -17.37
C PRO A 88 20.54 6.21 -15.84
#